data_AF-A0A7Z2VZ92-F1
#
_entry.id   AF-A0A7Z2VZ92-F1
#
_cell.length_a   1.000
_cell.length_b   1.000
_cell.length_c   1.000
_cell.angle_alpha   90.00
_cell.angle_beta   90.00
_cell.angle_gamma   90.00
#
_symmetry.space_group_name_H-M   'P 1'
#
loop_
_entity.id
_entity.type
_entity.pdbx_description
1 polymer ?
#
loop_
_entity_poly.entity_id
_entity_poly.type
_entity_poly.pdbx_seq_one_letter_code
_entity_poly.pdbx_strand_id
1 'polypeptide(L)'
;MKPLFLLSLLALSSAGCSADGLPAVGVVQQVPVMADGASVSARPVYILTNRKLAAPTVFSALQGSSGTYTVACCFEVRNTTPLALNSELAKYARDPEFVAHMKSVKGYQYVYAAQPSADKSRWTPLMKTLAANAANPDDASPFSAPVVAAQFGKPRMPAAFSVDGAALTLQVRSDRKAGRSVYVFTQGGQKAEFSESGFGD
;
A
#
# COMPACT_ATOMS: atom_id res chain seq x y z
N MET A 1 33.47 2.88 62.60
CA MET A 1 33.33 3.63 61.33
C MET A 1 33.45 2.67 60.16
N LYS A 2 32.33 2.39 59.47
CA LYS A 2 32.22 1.96 58.06
C LYS A 2 30.75 1.59 57.78
N PRO A 3 29.96 2.43 57.11
CA PRO A 3 28.65 2.01 56.62
C PRO A 3 28.81 1.27 55.28
N LEU A 4 28.27 0.06 55.20
CA LEU A 4 28.07 -0.65 53.94
C LEU A 4 26.91 0.01 53.18
N PHE A 5 27.21 0.60 52.02
CA PHE A 5 26.22 1.05 51.05
C PHE A 5 25.69 -0.16 50.25
N LEU A 6 24.43 -0.54 50.49
CA LEU A 6 23.67 -1.39 49.56
C LEU A 6 23.13 -0.51 48.43
N LEU A 7 23.72 -0.60 47.24
CA LEU A 7 23.14 -0.07 46.01
C LEU A 7 22.31 -1.17 45.34
N SER A 8 20.98 -1.09 45.50
CA SER A 8 20.02 -1.86 44.72
C SER A 8 19.88 -1.22 43.33
N LEU A 9 20.57 -1.74 42.32
CA LEU A 9 20.27 -1.43 40.92
C LEU A 9 18.99 -2.15 40.50
N LEU A 10 17.86 -1.45 40.62
CA LEU A 10 16.65 -1.77 39.86
C LEU A 10 16.90 -1.40 38.39
N ALA A 11 17.33 -2.38 37.59
CA ALA A 11 17.26 -2.28 36.15
C ALA A 11 15.78 -2.26 35.74
N LEU A 12 15.23 -1.06 35.53
CA LEU A 12 13.99 -0.90 34.77
C LEU A 12 14.25 -1.42 33.36
N SER A 13 13.88 -2.66 33.10
CA SER A 13 13.65 -3.17 31.76
C SER A 13 12.45 -2.44 31.17
N SER A 14 12.72 -1.27 30.58
CA SER A 14 11.82 -0.63 29.63
C SER A 14 11.71 -1.52 28.40
N ALA A 15 10.78 -2.48 28.47
CA ALA A 15 10.18 -3.05 27.28
C ALA A 15 9.41 -1.92 26.60
N GLY A 16 10.15 -1.11 25.83
CA GLY A 16 9.59 -0.15 24.90
C GLY A 16 8.84 -0.91 23.81
N CYS A 17 7.60 -1.30 24.09
CA CYS A 17 6.61 -1.54 23.05
C CYS A 17 6.28 -0.17 22.43
N SER A 18 7.19 0.34 21.61
CA SER A 18 6.94 1.49 20.76
C SER A 18 6.64 1.00 19.35
N ALA A 19 5.38 0.68 19.13
CA ALA A 19 4.75 0.82 17.83
C ALA A 19 3.25 0.86 18.11
N ASP A 20 2.56 1.92 17.69
CA ASP A 20 1.12 1.88 17.52
C ASP A 20 0.80 0.62 16.69
N GLY A 21 0.40 -0.49 17.32
CA GLY A 21 0.35 -1.85 16.76
C GLY A 21 -0.68 -2.06 15.65
N LEU A 22 -1.08 -0.98 14.98
CA LEU A 22 -1.95 -0.97 13.83
C LEU A 22 -1.10 -1.15 12.55
N PRO A 23 -1.56 -1.96 11.60
CA PRO A 23 -0.85 -2.12 10.33
C PRO A 23 -0.79 -0.79 9.56
N ALA A 24 0.25 -0.65 8.73
CA ALA A 24 0.29 0.41 7.73
C ALA A 24 -0.81 0.20 6.70
N VAL A 25 -1.44 1.29 6.27
CA VAL A 25 -2.49 1.27 5.25
C VAL A 25 -2.15 2.27 4.15
N GLY A 26 -2.72 2.11 2.96
CA GLY A 26 -2.31 2.91 1.82
C GLY A 26 -3.07 2.58 0.55
N VAL A 27 -2.43 2.93 -0.57
CA VAL A 27 -2.85 2.56 -1.92
C VAL A 27 -1.65 1.97 -2.66
N VAL A 28 -1.85 0.87 -3.38
CA VAL A 28 -0.88 0.39 -4.37
C VAL A 28 -1.18 1.03 -5.72
N GLN A 29 -0.13 1.48 -6.41
CA GLN A 29 -0.20 1.98 -7.77
C GLN A 29 0.67 1.11 -8.65
N GLN A 30 0.05 0.40 -9.58
CA GLN A 30 0.71 -0.34 -10.66
C GLN A 30 0.13 0.19 -11.98
N VAL A 31 0.56 1.39 -12.35
CA VAL A 31 0.11 2.10 -13.54
C VAL A 31 1.17 1.95 -14.62
N PRO A 32 0.82 1.51 -15.84
CA PRO A 32 1.78 1.45 -16.94
C PRO A 32 2.25 2.87 -17.30
N VAL A 33 3.51 2.95 -17.72
CA VAL A 33 4.10 4.15 -18.33
C VAL A 33 4.20 3.88 -19.82
N MET A 34 3.61 4.74 -20.63
CA MET A 34 3.55 4.60 -22.08
C MET A 34 4.77 5.29 -22.72
N ALA A 35 5.44 4.64 -23.69
CA ALA A 35 6.57 5.24 -24.41
C ALA A 35 6.13 6.36 -25.37
N ASP A 36 5.01 6.14 -26.04
CA ASP A 36 4.50 6.88 -27.20
C ASP A 36 2.96 6.91 -27.23
N GLY A 37 2.32 6.60 -26.11
CA GLY A 37 0.87 6.43 -26.01
C GLY A 37 0.33 5.12 -26.59
N ALA A 38 1.18 4.27 -27.18
CA ALA A 38 0.77 3.01 -27.79
C ALA A 38 1.36 1.78 -27.09
N SER A 39 2.58 1.88 -26.56
CA SER A 39 3.30 0.75 -25.97
C SER A 39 3.69 0.99 -24.50
N VAL A 40 3.58 -0.05 -23.67
CA VAL A 40 4.03 0.00 -22.27
C VAL A 40 5.55 -0.05 -22.22
N SER A 41 6.16 1.05 -21.76
CA SER A 41 7.62 1.19 -21.57
C SER A 41 8.10 0.67 -20.22
N ALA A 42 7.25 0.81 -19.19
CA ALA A 42 7.54 0.41 -17.83
C ALA A 42 6.24 0.20 -17.05
N ARG A 43 6.32 -0.57 -15.97
CA ARG A 43 5.20 -0.74 -15.03
C ARG A 43 5.70 -0.69 -13.59
N PRO A 44 6.10 0.50 -13.10
CA PRO A 44 6.55 0.62 -11.72
C PRO A 44 5.40 0.29 -10.76
N VAL A 45 5.74 -0.27 -9.61
CA VAL A 45 4.78 -0.52 -8.53
C VAL A 45 5.17 0.33 -7.33
N TYR A 46 4.24 1.13 -6.85
CA TYR A 46 4.43 1.97 -5.67
C TYR A 46 3.42 1.64 -4.59
N ILE A 47 3.86 1.71 -3.33
CA ILE A 47 2.99 1.73 -2.15
C ILE A 47 3.04 3.14 -1.58
N LEU A 48 1.89 3.82 -1.58
CA LEU A 48 1.70 5.12 -0.97
C LEU A 48 0.93 4.93 0.35
N THR A 49 1.59 5.17 1.48
CA THR A 49 1.07 4.75 2.80
C THR A 49 1.11 5.90 3.83
N ASN A 50 0.30 5.76 4.88
CA ASN A 50 0.23 6.69 6.00
C ASN A 50 1.33 6.51 7.06
N ARG A 51 2.19 5.48 6.95
CA ARG A 51 3.19 5.16 7.98
C ARG A 51 4.56 4.91 7.40
N LYS A 52 5.59 5.29 8.16
CA LYS A 52 6.97 4.93 7.83
C LYS A 52 7.16 3.43 8.10
N LEU A 53 7.79 2.71 7.18
CA LEU A 53 8.06 1.30 7.35
C LEU A 53 9.39 1.11 8.08
N ALA A 54 9.36 0.37 9.19
CA ALA A 54 10.56 0.08 9.98
C ALA A 54 11.32 -1.16 9.46
N ALA A 55 10.65 -2.02 8.70
CA ALA A 55 11.19 -3.27 8.17
C ALA A 55 10.57 -3.61 6.81
N PRO A 56 11.20 -4.49 6.01
CA PRO A 56 10.58 -5.03 4.81
C PRO A 56 9.16 -5.52 5.10
N THR A 57 8.19 -5.11 4.28
CA THR A 57 6.77 -5.26 4.57
C THR A 57 6.03 -5.84 3.38
N VAL A 58 5.10 -6.75 3.65
CA VAL A 58 4.19 -7.33 2.66
C VAL A 58 2.84 -6.64 2.76
N PHE A 59 2.31 -6.23 1.62
CA PHE A 59 0.99 -5.64 1.49
C PHE A 59 0.06 -6.56 0.69
N SER A 60 -1.20 -6.59 1.12
CA SER A 60 -2.32 -7.13 0.34
C SER A 60 -3.19 -5.98 -0.14
N ALA A 61 -3.52 -5.97 -1.42
CA ALA A 61 -4.45 -5.00 -2.00
C ALA A 61 -5.88 -5.54 -2.02
N LEU A 62 -6.84 -4.65 -1.79
CA LEU A 62 -8.25 -4.97 -1.62
C LEU A 62 -9.07 -4.30 -2.74
N GLN A 63 -9.36 -5.03 -3.81
CA GLN A 63 -10.09 -4.52 -4.97
C GLN A 63 -11.60 -4.73 -4.79
N GLY A 64 -12.39 -3.68 -5.02
CA GLY A 64 -13.85 -3.74 -5.02
C GLY A 64 -14.49 -2.49 -4.43
N SER A 65 -15.82 -2.44 -4.42
CA SER A 65 -16.60 -1.26 -4.01
C SER A 65 -17.79 -1.56 -3.09
N SER A 66 -17.97 -2.80 -2.62
CA SER A 66 -19.17 -3.17 -1.84
C SER A 66 -18.98 -4.37 -0.91
N GLY A 67 -18.76 -4.11 0.39
CA GLY A 67 -18.94 -5.07 1.51
C GLY A 67 -17.95 -6.25 1.57
N THR A 68 -17.37 -6.65 0.44
CA THR A 68 -16.34 -7.67 0.28
C THR A 68 -15.37 -7.22 -0.81
N TYR A 69 -14.09 -7.44 -0.57
CA TYR A 69 -13.00 -7.07 -1.46
C TYR A 69 -12.30 -8.33 -1.97
N THR A 70 -11.98 -8.35 -3.26
CA THR A 70 -11.09 -9.35 -3.84
C THR A 70 -9.66 -9.00 -3.46
N VAL A 71 -8.93 -9.97 -2.93
CA VAL A 71 -7.56 -9.78 -2.46
C VAL A 71 -6.59 -9.99 -3.63
N ALA A 72 -5.73 -9.01 -3.90
CA ALA A 72 -4.49 -9.20 -4.62
C ALA A 72 -3.35 -9.26 -3.60
N CYS A 73 -2.82 -10.46 -3.36
CA CYS A 73 -1.63 -10.64 -2.56
C CYS A 73 -0.55 -11.31 -3.43
N CYS A 74 0.70 -10.85 -3.43
CA CYS A 74 1.28 -9.92 -2.46
C CYS A 74 2.22 -8.92 -3.11
N PHE A 75 2.23 -7.70 -2.59
CA PHE A 75 3.19 -6.66 -2.94
C PHE A 75 4.23 -6.52 -1.82
N GLU A 76 5.51 -6.59 -2.16
CA GLU A 76 6.61 -6.51 -1.22
C GLU A 76 7.32 -5.16 -1.33
N VAL A 77 7.44 -4.45 -0.20
CA VAL A 77 8.40 -3.36 -0.04
C VAL A 77 9.63 -3.93 0.65
N ARG A 78 10.75 -4.00 -0.08
CA ARG A 78 12.03 -4.50 0.45
C ARG A 78 12.94 -3.39 0.97
N ASN A 79 13.00 -2.27 0.24
CA ASN A 79 13.72 -1.08 0.67
C ASN A 79 12.77 -0.15 1.43
N THR A 80 13.04 0.06 2.72
CA THR A 80 12.24 0.90 3.62
C THR A 80 12.68 2.37 3.64
N THR A 81 13.55 2.79 2.73
CA THR A 81 13.87 4.19 2.52
C THR A 81 12.74 4.83 1.70
N PRO A 82 12.01 5.83 2.26
CA PRO A 82 10.94 6.48 1.51
C PRO A 82 11.48 7.19 0.27
N LEU A 83 10.71 7.12 -0.81
CA LEU A 83 10.99 7.80 -2.07
C LEU A 83 10.37 9.19 -2.07
N ALA A 84 11.05 10.13 -2.74
CA ALA A 84 10.46 11.41 -3.09
C ALA A 84 9.65 11.24 -4.39
N LEU A 85 8.32 11.28 -4.31
CA LEU A 85 7.44 11.02 -5.46
C LEU A 85 7.83 11.89 -6.67
N ASN A 86 8.08 13.18 -6.47
CA ASN A 86 8.48 14.08 -7.56
C ASN A 86 9.74 13.63 -8.31
N SER A 87 10.71 13.04 -7.60
CA SER A 87 11.92 12.49 -8.22
C SER A 87 11.64 11.22 -9.02
N GLU A 88 10.72 10.38 -8.55
CA GLU A 88 10.27 9.20 -9.30
C GLU A 88 9.49 9.61 -10.56
N LEU A 89 8.58 10.59 -10.45
CA LEU A 89 7.79 11.08 -11.59
C LEU A 89 8.66 11.74 -12.66
N ALA A 90 9.77 12.37 -12.29
CA ALA A 90 10.70 12.96 -13.25
C ALA A 90 11.29 11.93 -14.22
N LYS A 91 11.45 10.67 -13.80
CA LYS A 91 11.93 9.57 -14.66
C LYS A 91 10.96 9.26 -15.81
N TYR A 92 9.68 9.54 -15.60
CA TYR A 92 8.58 9.21 -16.50
C TYR A 92 7.88 10.47 -17.03
N ALA A 93 8.57 11.62 -17.02
CA ALA A 93 8.00 12.91 -17.41
C ALA A 93 7.48 12.98 -18.86
N ARG A 94 7.85 12.01 -19.70
CA ARG A 94 7.37 11.87 -21.09
C ARG A 94 5.94 11.31 -21.17
N ASP A 95 5.44 10.71 -20.10
CA ASP A 95 4.06 10.24 -19.98
C ASP A 95 3.28 11.19 -19.05
N PRO A 96 2.60 12.22 -19.59
CA PRO A 96 1.89 13.19 -18.78
C PRO A 96 0.68 12.60 -18.06
N GLU A 97 0.06 11.54 -18.59
CA GLU A 97 -1.11 10.90 -17.99
C GLU A 97 -0.71 10.10 -16.75
N PHE A 98 0.36 9.31 -16.85
CA PHE A 98 0.96 8.64 -15.69
C PHE A 98 1.33 9.67 -14.60
N VAL A 99 2.02 10.76 -14.97
CA VAL A 99 2.44 11.79 -14.01
C VAL A 99 1.23 12.49 -13.38
N ALA A 100 0.19 12.80 -14.16
CA ALA A 100 -1.03 13.43 -13.68
C ALA A 100 -1.77 12.52 -12.69
N HIS A 101 -1.94 11.25 -13.03
CA HIS A 101 -2.58 10.25 -12.15
C HIS A 101 -1.81 10.09 -10.85
N MET A 102 -0.49 9.87 -10.90
CA MET A 102 0.29 9.69 -9.68
C MET A 102 0.28 10.92 -8.77
N LYS A 103 0.18 12.13 -9.32
CA LYS A 103 0.00 13.38 -8.54
C LYS A 103 -1.40 13.53 -7.97
N SER A 104 -2.41 12.87 -8.55
CA SER A 104 -3.79 12.90 -8.08
C SER A 104 -3.96 12.11 -6.79
N VAL A 105 -3.09 11.13 -6.52
CA VAL A 105 -3.13 10.36 -5.27
C VAL A 105 -2.89 11.29 -4.07
N LYS A 106 -3.77 11.25 -3.07
CA LYS A 106 -3.72 12.06 -1.82
C LYS A 106 -3.84 11.18 -0.59
N GLY A 107 -3.47 11.74 0.57
CA GLY A 107 -3.63 11.12 1.90
C GLY A 107 -2.43 10.29 2.37
N TYR A 108 -1.47 10.01 1.50
CA TYR A 108 -0.24 9.34 1.86
C TYR A 108 0.76 10.29 2.53
N GLN A 109 1.66 9.72 3.34
CA GLN A 109 2.79 10.41 3.96
C GLN A 109 4.13 9.87 3.45
N TYR A 110 4.17 8.62 3.00
CA TYR A 110 5.37 7.93 2.54
C TYR A 110 5.09 7.19 1.24
N VAL A 111 6.09 7.12 0.38
CA VAL A 111 6.05 6.37 -0.89
C VAL A 111 7.19 5.37 -0.89
N TYR A 112 6.92 4.15 -1.33
CA TYR A 112 7.93 3.10 -1.48
C TYR A 112 7.80 2.43 -2.83
N ALA A 113 8.93 2.04 -3.42
CA ALA A 113 8.92 1.07 -4.50
C ALA A 113 8.53 -0.29 -3.94
N ALA A 114 7.68 -0.98 -4.67
CA ALA A 114 7.24 -2.33 -4.37
C ALA A 114 7.37 -3.23 -5.61
N GLN A 115 7.10 -4.50 -5.41
CA GLN A 115 7.07 -5.49 -6.47
C GLN A 115 6.15 -6.65 -6.06
N PRO A 116 5.57 -7.41 -7.01
CA PRO A 116 4.99 -8.70 -6.71
C PRO A 116 5.93 -9.57 -5.88
N SER A 117 5.39 -10.28 -4.88
CA SER A 117 6.17 -11.23 -4.10
C SER A 117 6.81 -12.27 -5.00
N ALA A 118 8.09 -12.57 -4.73
CA ALA A 118 8.80 -13.63 -5.46
C ALA A 118 8.23 -15.02 -5.13
N ASP A 119 7.61 -15.18 -3.96
CA ASP A 119 6.95 -16.41 -3.56
C ASP A 119 5.55 -16.50 -4.17
N LYS A 120 5.49 -17.09 -5.37
CA LYS A 120 4.25 -17.28 -6.12
C LYS A 120 3.23 -18.18 -5.40
N SER A 121 3.63 -18.96 -4.38
CA SER A 121 2.70 -19.78 -3.61
C SER A 121 1.71 -18.93 -2.80
N ARG A 122 2.10 -17.68 -2.48
CA ARG A 122 1.26 -16.71 -1.77
C ARG A 122 0.27 -15.98 -2.69
N TRP A 123 0.38 -16.19 -4.01
CA TRP A 123 -0.40 -15.42 -4.96
C TRP A 123 -1.86 -15.84 -4.96
N THR A 124 -2.72 -14.88 -4.66
CA THR A 124 -4.16 -15.03 -4.88
C THR A 124 -4.46 -15.08 -6.39
N PRO A 125 -5.64 -15.58 -6.80
CA PRO A 125 -6.04 -15.59 -8.20
C PRO A 125 -5.92 -14.21 -8.86
N LEU A 126 -6.35 -13.14 -8.17
CA LEU A 126 -6.23 -11.78 -8.70
C LEU A 126 -4.76 -11.39 -8.92
N MET A 127 -3.86 -11.71 -8.00
CA MET A 127 -2.43 -11.41 -8.19
C MET A 127 -1.83 -12.15 -9.39
N LYS A 128 -2.26 -13.40 -9.63
CA LYS A 128 -1.84 -14.16 -10.82
C LYS A 128 -2.29 -13.45 -12.10
N THR A 129 -3.52 -12.95 -12.15
CA THR A 129 -4.01 -12.14 -13.28
C THR A 129 -3.20 -10.87 -13.44
N LEU A 130 -2.96 -10.11 -12.38
CA LEU A 130 -2.16 -8.88 -12.44
C LEU A 130 -0.74 -9.13 -12.95
N ALA A 131 -0.11 -10.23 -12.50
CA ALA A 131 1.21 -10.61 -12.98
C ALA A 131 1.22 -11.03 -14.45
N ALA A 132 0.17 -11.72 -14.92
CA ALA A 132 0.02 -12.09 -16.33
C ALA A 132 -0.15 -10.85 -17.22
N ASN A 133 -1.05 -9.94 -16.83
CA ASN A 133 -1.24 -8.66 -17.53
C ASN A 133 0.04 -7.83 -17.52
N ALA A 134 0.75 -7.77 -16.40
CA ALA A 134 2.02 -7.04 -16.30
C ALA A 134 3.13 -7.60 -17.19
N ALA A 135 3.09 -8.90 -17.52
CA ALA A 135 4.03 -9.54 -18.43
C ALA A 135 3.66 -9.36 -19.91
N ASN A 136 2.43 -8.91 -20.22
CA ASN A 136 2.01 -8.59 -21.57
C ASN A 136 2.34 -7.12 -21.88
N PRO A 137 3.27 -6.82 -22.81
CA PRO A 137 3.63 -5.44 -23.16
C PRO A 137 2.50 -4.67 -23.86
N ASP A 138 1.51 -5.37 -24.42
CA ASP A 138 0.36 -4.75 -25.10
C ASP A 138 -0.80 -4.45 -24.13
N ASP A 139 -0.73 -4.93 -22.88
CA ASP A 139 -1.76 -4.68 -21.88
C ASP A 139 -1.48 -3.37 -21.16
N ALA A 140 -2.18 -2.28 -21.49
CA ALA A 140 -2.05 -1.00 -20.81
C ALA A 140 -2.99 -0.84 -19.60
N SER A 141 -3.54 -1.93 -19.05
CA SER A 141 -4.49 -1.84 -17.94
C SER A 141 -3.78 -1.39 -16.66
N PRO A 142 -4.24 -0.31 -16.01
CA PRO A 142 -3.72 0.09 -14.71
C PRO A 142 -4.32 -0.77 -13.60
N PHE A 143 -3.57 -0.91 -12.51
CA PHE A 143 -4.10 -1.46 -11.27
C PHE A 143 -3.84 -0.49 -10.12
N SER A 144 -4.91 -0.07 -9.46
CA SER A 144 -4.85 0.60 -8.18
C SER A 144 -5.87 0.00 -7.22
N ALA A 145 -5.48 -0.10 -5.95
CA ALA A 145 -6.35 -0.55 -4.89
C ALA A 145 -5.84 -0.12 -3.50
N PRO A 146 -6.74 0.05 -2.52
CA PRO A 146 -6.35 0.23 -1.14
C PRO A 146 -5.56 -1.00 -0.63
N VAL A 147 -4.51 -0.76 0.14
CA VAL A 147 -3.64 -1.81 0.70
C VAL A 147 -3.58 -1.77 2.22
N VAL A 148 -3.31 -2.95 2.80
CA VAL A 148 -2.98 -3.12 4.21
C VAL A 148 -1.67 -3.91 4.30
N ALA A 149 -0.79 -3.52 5.23
CA ALA A 149 0.44 -4.23 5.58
C ALA A 149 0.12 -5.53 6.31
N ALA A 150 -0.44 -6.49 5.58
CA ALA A 150 -0.82 -7.81 6.04
C ALA A 150 -0.81 -8.76 4.85
N GLN A 151 -0.58 -10.04 5.11
CA GLN A 151 -0.75 -11.09 4.12
C GLN A 151 -2.10 -11.78 4.33
N PHE A 152 -2.96 -11.72 3.32
CA PHE A 152 -4.20 -12.50 3.31
C PHE A 152 -4.09 -13.67 2.35
N GLY A 153 -4.17 -14.90 2.86
CA GLY A 153 -4.22 -16.11 2.03
C GLY A 153 -5.60 -16.37 1.41
N LYS A 154 -6.63 -15.66 1.86
CA LYS A 154 -8.00 -15.81 1.35
C LYS A 154 -8.19 -14.91 0.11
N PRO A 155 -8.92 -15.38 -0.92
CA PRO A 155 -9.14 -14.59 -2.14
C PRO A 155 -10.12 -13.43 -1.95
N ARG A 156 -10.89 -13.43 -0.85
CA ARG A 156 -11.87 -12.40 -0.51
C ARG A 156 -11.77 -12.02 0.96
N MET A 157 -12.00 -10.74 1.25
CA MET A 157 -12.03 -10.18 2.60
C MET A 157 -13.30 -9.35 2.78
N PRO A 158 -14.01 -9.48 3.92
CA PRO A 158 -15.11 -8.58 4.26
C PRO A 158 -14.61 -7.15 4.46
N ALA A 159 -15.52 -6.17 4.42
CA ALA A 159 -15.15 -4.77 4.63
C ALA A 159 -14.69 -4.46 6.06
N ALA A 160 -15.11 -5.24 7.04
CA ALA A 160 -14.60 -5.22 8.41
C ALA A 160 -13.81 -6.52 8.66
N PHE A 161 -12.55 -6.39 9.06
CA PHE A 161 -11.63 -7.51 9.26
C PHE A 161 -10.64 -7.21 10.38
N SER A 162 -9.78 -8.17 10.70
CA SER A 162 -8.74 -7.99 11.70
C SER A 162 -7.36 -8.37 11.16
N VAL A 163 -6.35 -7.64 11.61
CA VAL A 163 -4.93 -7.89 11.35
C VAL A 163 -4.22 -7.85 12.70
N ASP A 164 -3.54 -8.93 13.06
CA ASP A 164 -2.79 -9.05 14.32
C ASP A 164 -3.60 -8.65 15.56
N GLY A 165 -4.90 -8.98 15.56
CA GLY A 165 -5.83 -8.65 16.64
C GLY A 165 -6.40 -7.22 16.60
N ALA A 166 -5.86 -6.33 15.76
CA ALA A 166 -6.44 -5.01 15.53
C ALA A 166 -7.66 -5.11 14.61
N ALA A 167 -8.76 -4.44 14.96
CA ALA A 167 -9.93 -4.32 14.11
C ALA A 167 -9.73 -3.21 13.06
N LEU A 168 -10.04 -3.52 11.81
CA LEU A 168 -9.98 -2.62 10.66
C LEU A 168 -11.30 -2.61 9.91
N THR A 169 -11.66 -1.44 9.38
CA THR A 169 -12.67 -1.33 8.33
C THR A 169 -12.10 -0.60 7.14
N LEU A 170 -12.52 -1.02 5.94
CA LEU A 170 -12.25 -0.33 4.68
C LEU A 170 -13.58 0.06 4.05
N GLN A 171 -13.74 1.35 3.77
CA GLN A 171 -14.82 1.88 2.95
C GLN A 171 -14.24 2.44 1.66
N VAL A 172 -14.76 1.96 0.52
CA VAL A 172 -14.45 2.50 -0.80
C VAL A 172 -15.67 3.26 -1.31
N ARG A 173 -15.48 4.52 -1.72
CA ARG A 173 -16.55 5.34 -2.29
C ARG A 173 -16.06 6.04 -3.56
N SER A 174 -16.95 6.22 -4.53
CA SER A 174 -16.71 7.04 -5.72
C SER A 174 -17.34 8.42 -5.52
N ASP A 175 -16.53 9.47 -5.61
CA ASP A 175 -16.98 10.85 -5.68
C ASP A 175 -17.07 11.25 -7.15
N ARG A 176 -18.21 10.91 -7.77
CA ARG A 176 -18.47 11.13 -9.21
C ARG A 176 -18.36 12.60 -9.62
N LYS A 177 -18.72 13.53 -8.73
CA LYS A 177 -18.65 14.97 -9.02
C LYS A 177 -17.20 15.43 -9.18
N ALA A 178 -16.30 14.89 -8.37
CA ALA A 178 -14.88 15.20 -8.41
C ALA A 178 -14.05 14.19 -9.22
N GLY A 179 -14.68 13.21 -9.87
CA GLY A 179 -14.00 12.19 -10.68
C GLY A 179 -12.96 11.36 -9.92
N ARG A 180 -13.19 11.07 -8.63
CA ARG A 180 -12.19 10.41 -7.77
C ARG A 180 -12.74 9.21 -7.00
N SER A 181 -11.86 8.25 -6.75
CA SER A 181 -12.06 7.18 -5.77
C SER A 181 -11.52 7.64 -4.42
N VAL A 182 -12.22 7.28 -3.35
CA VAL A 182 -11.82 7.58 -1.97
C VAL A 182 -11.83 6.30 -1.14
N TYR A 183 -10.75 6.07 -0.42
CA TYR A 183 -10.52 4.91 0.43
C TYR A 183 -10.39 5.38 1.88
N VAL A 184 -11.26 4.92 2.76
CA VAL A 184 -11.24 5.26 4.18
C VAL A 184 -10.97 4.00 4.98
N PHE A 185 -9.79 3.95 5.60
CA PHE A 185 -9.46 2.95 6.60
C PHE A 185 -9.83 3.47 7.99
N THR A 186 -10.50 2.66 8.79
CA THR A 186 -10.68 2.94 10.23
C THR A 186 -9.97 1.86 11.03
N GLN A 187 -9.04 2.26 11.91
CA GLN A 187 -8.27 1.35 12.76
C GLN A 187 -7.97 2.03 14.11
N GLY A 188 -8.23 1.34 15.22
CA GLY A 188 -8.04 1.90 16.57
C GLY A 188 -8.82 3.20 16.82
N GLY A 189 -10.00 3.36 16.22
CA GLY A 189 -10.81 4.58 16.28
C GLY A 189 -10.31 5.75 15.41
N GLN A 190 -9.15 5.62 14.77
CA GLN A 190 -8.58 6.62 13.87
C GLN A 190 -8.96 6.33 12.42
N LYS A 191 -9.09 7.38 11.61
CA LYS A 191 -9.34 7.29 10.18
C LYS A 191 -8.11 7.70 9.37
N ALA A 192 -7.78 6.91 8.35
CA ALA A 192 -6.83 7.28 7.30
C ALA A 192 -7.58 7.30 5.96
N GLU A 193 -7.67 8.48 5.34
CA GLU A 193 -8.33 8.67 4.05
C GLU A 193 -7.28 8.83 2.95
N PHE A 194 -7.47 8.10 1.85
CA PHE A 194 -6.72 8.23 0.61
C PHE A 194 -7.67 8.51 -0.53
N SER A 195 -7.20 9.19 -1.57
CA SER A 195 -7.99 9.36 -2.79
C SER A 195 -7.11 9.41 -4.02
N GLU A 196 -7.68 9.11 -5.17
CA GLU A 196 -7.04 9.23 -6.47
C GLU A 196 -8.09 9.53 -7.54
N SER A 197 -7.69 10.16 -8.64
CA SER A 197 -8.54 10.27 -9.83
C SER A 197 -8.92 8.89 -10.35
N GLY A 198 -10.11 8.77 -10.92
CA GLY A 198 -10.41 7.61 -11.77
C GLY A 198 -9.45 7.57 -12.97
N PHE A 199 -9.17 6.38 -13.46
CA PHE A 199 -8.59 6.23 -14.78
C PHE A 199 -9.67 6.66 -15.80
N GLY A 200 -9.31 7.50 -16.77
CA GLY A 200 -10.22 7.87 -17.86
C GLY A 200 -10.51 6.64 -18.71
N ASP A 201 -11.76 6.52 -19.17
CA ASP A 201 -12.15 5.59 -20.24
C ASP A 201 -11.77 6.16 -21.61
#